data_AF-A0A9C8Q6W7-F1
#
_entry.id   AF-A0A9C8Q6W7-F1
#
_cell.length_a   1.000
_cell.length_b   1.000
_cell.length_c   1.000
_cell.angle_alpha   90.00
_cell.angle_beta   90.00
_cell.angle_gamma   90.00
#
_symmetry.space_group_name_H-M   'P 1'
#
loop_
_entity.id
_entity.type
_entity.pdbx_description
1 polymer ?
#
loop_
_entity_poly.entity_id
_entity_poly.type
_entity_poly.pdbx_seq_one_letter_code
_entity_poly.pdbx_strand_id
1 'polypeptide(L)'
;AVPTETQVMVKREDEQAFAELNAANPIFVEDAARLFCEQLQADPRIGDFRVIASHQESLHSHDAISILTQGTTFAAQSIDPKLFNTLVHTG
;
A
#
# COMPACT_ATOMS: atom_id res chain seq x y z
N ALA A 1 4.55 8.30 -1.84
CA ALA A 1 3.13 8.15 -2.24
C ALA A 1 2.24 8.23 -1.01
N VAL A 2 2.44 7.37 0.00
CA VAL A 2 1.80 7.48 1.32
C VAL A 2 2.59 8.46 2.21
N PRO A 3 1.95 9.40 2.92
CA PRO A 3 2.62 10.52 3.58
C PRO A 3 3.26 10.20 4.94
N THR A 4 2.94 9.07 5.54
CA THR A 4 3.39 8.68 6.89
C THR A 4 4.15 7.36 6.83
N GLU A 5 5.47 7.42 6.80
CA GLU A 5 6.34 6.25 6.83
C GLU A 5 6.43 5.65 8.23
N THR A 6 6.56 4.32 8.34
CA THR A 6 6.75 3.64 9.63
C THR A 6 8.12 3.98 10.22
N GLN A 7 8.14 4.43 11.47
CA GLN A 7 9.36 4.76 12.21
C GLN A 7 9.53 3.81 13.40
N VAL A 8 10.74 3.26 13.59
CA VAL A 8 11.00 2.18 14.59
C VAL A 8 11.30 2.74 15.98
N MET A 9 12.01 3.87 16.06
CA MET A 9 12.32 4.56 17.31
C MET A 9 12.17 6.05 17.08
N VAL A 10 11.35 6.71 17.90
CA VAL A 10 10.99 8.12 17.74
C VAL A 10 11.03 8.84 19.09
N LYS A 11 11.29 10.14 19.08
CA LYS A 11 11.05 10.97 20.26
C LYS A 11 9.56 11.23 20.40
N ARG A 12 9.13 11.68 21.58
CA ARG A 12 7.72 12.02 21.85
C ARG A 12 7.17 13.07 20.88
N GLU A 13 7.96 14.08 20.54
CA GLU A 13 7.52 15.13 19.60
C GLU A 13 7.30 14.56 18.19
N ASP A 14 8.15 13.63 17.77
CA ASP A 14 8.07 12.99 16.44
C ASP A 14 6.85 12.05 16.36
N GLU A 15 6.59 11.27 17.42
CA GLU A 15 5.39 10.42 17.52
C GLU A 15 4.11 11.25 17.44
N GLN A 16 4.06 12.38 18.13
CA GLN A 16 2.90 13.28 18.09
C GLN A 16 2.69 13.84 16.68
N ALA A 17 3.76 14.34 16.04
CA ALA A 17 3.67 14.86 14.67
C ALA A 17 3.23 13.78 13.67
N PHE A 18 3.71 12.53 13.84
CA PHE A 18 3.26 11.39 13.05
C PHE A 18 1.76 11.13 13.23
N ALA A 19 1.28 11.08 14.48
CA ALA A 19 -0.12 10.82 14.78
C ALA A 19 -1.04 11.92 14.23
N GLU A 20 -0.65 13.19 14.37
CA GLU A 20 -1.39 14.33 13.82
C GLU A 20 -1.44 14.28 12.30
N LEU A 21 -0.32 13.98 11.64
CA LEU A 21 -0.27 13.88 10.18
C LEU A 21 -1.09 12.71 9.63
N ASN A 22 -1.04 11.56 10.29
CA ASN A 22 -1.83 10.37 9.92
C ASN A 22 -3.33 10.64 10.08
N ALA A 23 -3.73 11.22 11.22
CA ALA A 23 -5.12 11.59 11.48
C ALA A 23 -5.66 12.64 10.49
N ALA A 24 -4.81 13.56 10.02
CA ALA A 24 -5.20 14.60 9.06
C ALA A 24 -5.30 14.09 7.61
N ASN A 25 -4.69 12.94 7.28
CA ASN A 25 -4.62 12.41 5.93
C ASN A 25 -5.04 10.92 5.87
N PRO A 26 -6.26 10.57 6.32
CA PRO A 26 -6.73 9.20 6.20
C PRO A 26 -6.85 8.82 4.72
N ILE A 27 -6.36 7.63 4.38
CA ILE A 27 -6.46 7.07 3.03
C ILE A 27 -7.01 5.65 3.11
N PHE A 28 -7.82 5.25 2.12
CA PHE A 28 -8.20 3.85 1.97
C PHE A 28 -7.08 3.07 1.27
N VAL A 29 -7.11 1.73 1.36
CA VAL A 29 -6.12 0.85 0.71
C VAL A 29 -6.13 1.02 -0.83
N GLU A 30 -7.28 1.37 -1.40
CA GLU A 30 -7.43 1.69 -2.82
C GLU A 30 -6.73 3.00 -3.19
N ASP A 31 -6.76 4.00 -2.31
CA ASP A 31 -6.08 5.28 -2.53
C ASP A 31 -4.56 5.10 -2.51
N ALA A 32 -4.05 4.29 -1.59
CA ALA A 32 -2.64 3.91 -1.58
C ALA A 32 -2.22 3.32 -2.94
N ALA A 33 -2.99 2.35 -3.46
CA ALA A 33 -2.71 1.74 -4.76
C ALA A 33 -2.73 2.76 -5.93
N ARG A 34 -3.68 3.72 -5.92
CA ARG A 34 -3.75 4.80 -6.92
C ARG A 34 -2.56 5.74 -6.85
N LEU A 35 -2.15 6.16 -5.65
CA LEU A 35 -1.01 7.06 -5.45
C LEU A 35 0.31 6.43 -5.93
N PHE A 36 0.51 5.13 -5.68
CA PHE A 36 1.65 4.43 -6.25
C PHE A 36 1.56 4.29 -7.76
N CYS A 37 0.38 3.97 -8.30
CA CYS A 37 0.16 3.88 -9.75
C CYS A 37 0.52 5.18 -10.47
N GLU A 38 0.05 6.33 -9.96
CA GLU A 38 0.33 7.64 -10.55
C GLU A 38 1.84 7.91 -10.63
N GLN A 39 2.59 7.63 -9.56
CA GLN A 39 4.04 7.82 -9.55
C GLN A 39 4.76 6.87 -10.51
N LEU A 40 4.30 5.61 -10.63
CA LEU A 40 4.88 4.65 -11.55
C LEU A 40 4.58 5.00 -13.01
N GLN A 41 3.37 5.50 -13.32
CA GLN A 41 3.02 5.98 -14.67
C GLN A 41 3.79 7.22 -15.09
N ALA A 42 4.17 8.08 -14.13
CA ALA A 42 4.95 9.28 -14.40
C ALA A 42 6.41 8.98 -14.79
N ASP A 43 6.93 7.77 -14.50
CA ASP A 43 8.28 7.36 -14.85
C ASP A 43 8.31 6.62 -16.20
N PRO A 44 8.81 7.23 -17.29
CA PRO A 44 8.80 6.62 -18.62
C PRO A 44 9.70 5.38 -18.75
N ARG A 45 10.53 5.07 -17.74
CA ARG A 45 11.35 3.85 -17.71
C ARG A 45 10.54 2.62 -17.28
N ILE A 46 9.36 2.84 -16.70
CA ILE A 46 8.49 1.79 -16.19
C ILE A 46 7.43 1.51 -17.25
N GLY A 47 7.40 0.28 -17.74
CA GLY A 47 6.37 -0.20 -18.67
C GLY A 47 5.16 -0.74 -17.91
N ASP A 48 4.86 -2.02 -18.13
CA ASP A 48 3.78 -2.70 -17.41
C ASP A 48 4.15 -2.92 -15.93
N PHE A 49 3.18 -2.75 -15.04
CA PHE A 49 3.37 -2.99 -13.61
C PHE A 49 2.09 -3.42 -12.92
N ARG A 50 2.22 -3.94 -11.70
CA ARG A 50 1.11 -4.25 -10.80
C ARG A 50 1.45 -3.77 -9.39
N VAL A 51 0.57 -2.95 -8.83
CA VAL A 51 0.63 -2.50 -7.44
C VAL A 51 -0.30 -3.39 -6.62
N ILE A 52 0.20 -3.92 -5.51
CA ILE A 52 -0.61 -4.64 -4.52
C ILE A 52 -0.39 -3.95 -3.17
N ALA A 53 -1.47 -3.45 -2.58
CA ALA A 53 -1.47 -2.84 -1.26
C ALA A 53 -2.26 -3.75 -0.29
N SER A 54 -1.67 -4.05 0.86
CA SER A 54 -2.33 -4.73 1.98
C SER A 54 -2.43 -3.77 3.16
N HIS A 55 -3.65 -3.57 3.65
CA HIS A 55 -3.89 -2.89 4.92
C HIS A 55 -4.13 -3.94 6.00
N GLN A 56 -3.18 -4.03 6.94
CA GLN A 56 -3.31 -4.87 8.13
C GLN A 56 -4.29 -4.20 9.09
N GLU A 57 -5.53 -4.68 9.07
CA GLU A 57 -6.60 -4.13 9.89
C GLU A 57 -6.32 -4.37 11.38
N SER A 58 -6.42 -3.32 12.18
CA SER A 58 -6.26 -3.44 13.64
C SER A 58 -7.53 -3.98 14.33
N LEU A 59 -8.71 -3.78 13.72
CA LEU A 59 -10.01 -4.14 14.31
C LEU A 59 -10.60 -5.45 13.76
N HIS A 60 -10.07 -5.95 12.64
CA HIS A 60 -10.57 -7.15 11.98
C HIS A 60 -9.49 -8.23 11.93
N SER A 61 -9.91 -9.49 11.89
CA SER A 61 -9.00 -10.64 11.74
C SER A 61 -8.62 -10.93 10.28
N HIS A 62 -8.75 -9.93 9.41
CA HIS A 62 -8.48 -10.04 7.98
C HIS A 62 -7.93 -8.72 7.45
N ASP A 63 -7.05 -8.79 6.45
CA ASP A 63 -6.52 -7.61 5.77
C ASP A 63 -7.50 -7.10 4.70
N ALA A 64 -7.47 -5.80 4.44
CA ALA A 64 -8.08 -5.22 3.24
C ALA A 64 -7.03 -5.11 2.13
N ILE A 65 -7.31 -5.65 0.95
CA ILE A 65 -6.35 -5.75 -0.17
C ILE A 65 -6.84 -4.95 -1.38
N SER A 66 -5.94 -4.17 -1.98
CA SER A 66 -6.17 -3.51 -3.27
C SER A 66 -5.11 -3.90 -4.30
N ILE A 67 -5.54 -4.13 -5.55
CA ILE A 67 -4.68 -4.52 -6.66
C ILE A 67 -4.98 -3.65 -7.86
N LEU A 68 -3.94 -3.06 -8.44
CA LEU A 68 -4.03 -2.26 -9.65
C LEU A 68 -2.97 -2.73 -10.65
N THR A 69 -3.41 -3.07 -11.86
CA THR A 69 -2.53 -3.48 -12.95
C THR A 69 -2.54 -2.43 -14.07
N GLN A 70 -1.36 -2.10 -14.58
CA GLN A 70 -1.15 -1.33 -15.80
C GLN A 70 -0.46 -2.19 -16.86
N GLY A 71 -1.02 -2.18 -18.08
CA GLY A 71 -0.54 -2.99 -19.19
C GLY A 71 -1.04 -4.43 -19.21
N THR A 72 -0.51 -5.23 -20.13
CA THR A 72 -0.99 -6.60 -20.40
C THR A 72 -0.18 -7.69 -19.70
N THR A 73 1.05 -7.41 -19.30
CA THR A 73 2.00 -8.39 -18.74
C THR A 73 1.45 -9.08 -17.49
N PHE A 74 0.70 -8.36 -16.65
CA PHE A 74 0.12 -8.88 -15.40
C PHE A 74 -1.41 -9.01 -15.45
N ALA A 75 -2.01 -8.92 -16.65
CA ALA A 75 -3.45 -9.08 -16.81
C ALA A 75 -3.84 -10.53 -16.51
N ALA A 76 -4.75 -10.71 -15.56
CA ALA A 76 -5.25 -12.03 -15.16
C ALA A 76 -6.75 -11.96 -14.88
N GLN A 77 -7.49 -12.99 -15.31
CA GLN A 77 -8.93 -13.10 -15.02
C GLN A 77 -9.20 -13.57 -13.58
N SER A 78 -8.22 -14.22 -12.96
CA SER A 78 -8.29 -14.75 -11.60
C SER A 78 -6.94 -14.56 -10.90
N ILE A 79 -6.98 -14.47 -9.57
CA ILE A 79 -5.80 -14.28 -8.76
C ILE A 79 -5.52 -15.59 -8.00
N ASP A 80 -4.28 -16.07 -8.06
CA ASP A 80 -3.84 -17.19 -7.21
C ASP A 80 -3.92 -16.75 -5.74
N PRO A 81 -4.68 -17.44 -4.87
CA PRO A 81 -4.74 -17.12 -3.45
C PRO A 81 -3.35 -17.05 -2.77
N LYS A 82 -2.36 -17.79 -3.28
CA LYS A 82 -0.99 -17.77 -2.76
C LYS A 82 -0.22 -16.49 -3.08
N LEU A 83 -0.72 -15.66 -4.00
CA LEU A 83 -0.10 -14.37 -4.34
C LEU A 83 0.08 -13.47 -3.12
N PHE A 84 -0.82 -13.56 -2.15
CA PHE A 84 -0.80 -12.72 -0.95
C PHE A 84 0.07 -13.29 0.17
N ASN A 85 0.57 -14.53 0.05
CA ASN A 85 1.34 -15.16 1.13
C ASN A 85 2.61 -14.37 1.48
N THR A 86 3.20 -13.65 0.53
CA THR A 86 4.37 -12.80 0.77
C THR A 86 4.03 -11.46 1.41
N LEU A 87 2.75 -11.06 1.44
CA LEU A 87 2.28 -9.84 2.08
C LEU A 87 1.94 -10.05 3.55
N VAL A 88 1.81 -11.30 3.96
CA VAL A 88 1.63 -11.68 5.37
C VAL A 88 3.01 -11.80 6.00
N HIS A 89 3.36 -10.85 6.87
CA HIS A 89 4.49 -11.04 7.78
C HIS A 89 4.06 -11.95 8.93
N THR A 90 4.45 -13.22 8.85
CA THR A 90 4.48 -14.09 10.03
C THR A 90 5.62 -13.58 10.91
N GLY A 91 5.27 -12.98 12.05
CA GLY A 91 6.22 -12.48 13.04
C GLY A 91 7.16 -13.54 13.59
#